data_AF-A0A4Q7NVD4-F1
#
_entry.id   AF-A0A4Q7NVD4-F1
#
_cell.length_a   1.000
_cell.length_b   1.000
_cell.length_c   1.000
_cell.angle_alpha   90.00
_cell.angle_beta   90.00
_cell.angle_gamma   90.00
#
_symmetry.space_group_name_H-M   'P 1'
#
loop_
_entity.id
_entity.type
_entity.pdbx_description
1 polymer ?
#
loop_
_entity_poly.entity_id
_entity_poly.type
_entity_poly.pdbx_seq_one_letter_code
_entity_poly.pdbx_strand_id
1 'polypeptide(L)'
;MSEILVTFSAISQAQGDIATTSQNINSELADLKAYLAPLVATWSGQAAENYQAKQKQWDEAAAEINQILDAIGRAVGNAHDDFQAAESSNASIWA
;
A
#
# COMPACT_ATOMS: atom_id res chain seq x y z
N MET A 1 -19.68 -21.19 -2.38
CA MET A 1 -19.70 -20.12 -1.35
C MET A 1 -18.47 -20.16 -0.44
N SER A 2 -18.05 -21.31 0.11
CA SER A 2 -16.85 -21.40 0.98
C SER A 2 -15.54 -20.92 0.31
N GLU A 3 -15.29 -21.29 -0.95
CA GLU A 3 -14.07 -20.92 -1.68
C GLU A 3 -13.90 -19.40 -1.89
N ILE A 4 -15.00 -18.68 -2.13
CA ILE A 4 -15.00 -17.22 -2.30
C ILE A 4 -14.71 -16.54 -0.96
N LEU A 5 -15.31 -17.02 0.14
CA LEU A 5 -15.03 -16.51 1.50
C LEU A 5 -13.57 -16.70 1.91
N VAL A 6 -12.97 -17.85 1.58
CA VAL A 6 -11.54 -18.12 1.81
C VAL A 6 -10.64 -17.21 0.99
N THR A 7 -11.03 -16.94 -0.27
CA THR A 7 -10.28 -16.02 -1.13
C THR A 7 -10.34 -14.59 -0.59
N PHE A 8 -11.51 -14.15 -0.11
CA PHE A 8 -11.69 -12.82 0.48
C PHE A 8 -10.84 -12.63 1.74
N SER A 9 -10.86 -13.60 2.66
CA SER A 9 -10.05 -13.52 3.88
C SER A 9 -8.56 -13.49 3.58
N ALA A 10 -8.10 -14.26 2.58
CA ALA A 10 -6.71 -14.21 2.11
C ALA A 10 -6.34 -12.83 1.54
N ILE A 11 -7.22 -12.20 0.75
CA ILE A 11 -6.95 -10.87 0.19
C ILE A 11 -6.96 -9.80 1.29
N SER A 12 -7.92 -9.85 2.22
CA SER A 12 -7.98 -8.91 3.35
C SER A 12 -6.73 -9.01 4.23
N GLN A 13 -6.21 -10.22 4.47
CA GLN A 13 -4.97 -10.41 5.20
C GLN A 13 -3.78 -9.82 4.42
N ALA A 14 -3.66 -10.14 3.13
CA ALA A 14 -2.61 -9.60 2.29
C ALA A 14 -2.62 -8.06 2.25
N GLN A 15 -3.80 -7.43 2.23
CA GLN A 15 -3.92 -5.98 2.32
C GLN A 15 -3.36 -5.43 3.64
N GLY A 16 -3.68 -6.08 4.77
CA GLY A 16 -3.15 -5.69 6.08
C GLY A 16 -1.63 -5.83 6.18
N ASP A 17 -1.10 -6.93 5.64
CA ASP A 17 0.33 -7.20 5.59
C ASP A 17 1.06 -6.14 4.75
N ILE A 18 0.57 -5.86 3.53
CA ILE A 18 1.17 -4.84 2.65
C ILE A 18 1.05 -3.45 3.27
N ALA A 19 -0.07 -3.11 3.93
CA ALA A 19 -0.24 -1.82 4.60
C ALA A 19 0.79 -1.64 5.72
N THR A 20 1.02 -2.68 6.51
CA THR A 20 2.05 -2.70 7.56
C THR A 20 3.44 -2.56 6.96
N THR A 21 3.75 -3.32 5.90
CA THR A 21 5.04 -3.20 5.20
C THR A 21 5.26 -1.80 4.62
N SER A 22 4.24 -1.18 4.02
CA SER A 22 4.33 0.20 3.52
C SER A 22 4.61 1.20 4.64
N GLN A 23 3.91 1.09 5.78
CA GLN A 23 4.16 1.93 6.95
C GLN A 23 5.59 1.80 7.46
N ASN A 24 6.12 0.57 7.50
CA ASN A 24 7.51 0.33 7.90
C ASN A 24 8.49 0.97 6.91
N ILE A 25 8.32 0.76 5.60
CA ILE A 25 9.15 1.37 4.56
C ILE A 25 9.14 2.90 4.67
N ASN A 26 7.95 3.50 4.81
CA ASN A 26 7.82 4.95 4.95
C ASN A 26 8.54 5.49 6.19
N SER A 27 8.47 4.75 7.30
CA SER A 27 9.16 5.12 8.55
C SER A 27 10.68 5.00 8.39
N GLU A 28 11.18 3.90 7.83
CA GLU A 28 12.62 3.71 7.57
C GLU A 28 13.18 4.77 6.62
N LEU A 29 12.44 5.15 5.58
CA LEU A 29 12.82 6.23 4.67
C LEU A 29 12.82 7.60 5.35
N ALA A 30 11.86 7.86 6.24
CA ALA A 30 11.82 9.10 7.01
C ALA A 30 13.01 9.19 7.98
N ASP A 31 13.33 8.10 8.67
CA ASP A 31 14.48 8.00 9.57
C ASP A 31 15.79 8.18 8.81
N LEU A 32 15.93 7.53 7.65
CA LEU A 32 17.09 7.68 6.77
C LEU A 32 17.26 9.12 6.29
N LYS A 33 16.16 9.79 5.89
CA LYS A 33 16.20 11.21 5.49
C LYS A 33 16.64 12.10 6.65
N ALA A 34 16.10 11.90 7.85
CA ALA A 34 16.46 12.67 9.02
C ALA A 34 17.95 12.49 9.37
N TYR A 35 18.44 11.24 9.31
CA TYR A 35 19.84 10.92 9.54
C TYR A 35 20.78 11.55 8.49
N LEU A 36 20.38 11.55 7.22
CA LEU A 36 21.19 12.08 6.13
C LEU A 36 21.14 13.61 6.01
N ALA A 37 20.09 14.28 6.51
CA ALA A 37 19.91 15.72 6.40
C ALA A 37 21.17 16.57 6.74
N PRO A 38 21.87 16.36 7.87
CA PRO A 38 23.10 17.11 8.17
C PRO A 38 24.27 16.79 7.23
N LEU A 39 24.36 15.55 6.72
CA LEU A 39 25.40 15.14 5.77
C LEU A 39 25.15 15.75 4.39
N VAL A 40 23.90 15.75 3.96
CA VAL A 40 23.45 16.36 2.69
C VAL A 40 23.76 17.86 2.66
N ALA A 41 23.63 18.55 3.79
CA ALA A 41 24.00 19.96 3.90
C ALA A 41 25.51 20.23 3.63
N THR A 42 26.37 19.21 3.77
CA THR A 42 27.80 19.31 3.47
C THR A 42 28.14 18.87 2.05
N TRP A 43 27.23 18.19 1.35
CA TRP A 43 27.44 17.71 -0.01
C TRP A 43 27.25 18.84 -1.00
N SER A 44 28.17 18.95 -1.96
CA SER A 44 28.12 19.92 -3.05
C SER A 44 28.42 19.24 -4.39
N GLY A 45 27.96 19.84 -5.49
CA GLY A 45 28.14 19.30 -6.84
C GLY A 45 27.51 17.92 -7.04
N GLN A 46 28.26 17.00 -7.65
CA GLN A 46 27.78 15.68 -8.08
C GLN A 46 27.19 14.83 -6.95
N ALA A 47 27.70 14.95 -5.72
CA ALA A 47 27.21 14.17 -4.59
C ALA A 47 25.78 14.57 -4.18
N ALA A 48 25.49 15.88 -4.23
CA ALA A 48 24.15 16.39 -3.94
C ALA A 48 23.14 15.98 -5.02
N GLU A 49 23.53 16.04 -6.30
CA GLU A 49 22.69 15.58 -7.42
C GLU A 49 22.37 14.09 -7.32
N ASN A 50 23.39 13.25 -7.06
CA ASN A 50 23.21 11.80 -6.93
C ASN A 50 22.28 11.46 -5.74
N TYR A 51 22.44 12.15 -4.62
CA TYR A 51 21.54 11.98 -3.47
C TYR A 51 20.11 12.37 -3.82
N GLN A 52 19.88 13.54 -4.41
CA GLN A 52 18.54 13.98 -4.80
C GLN A 52 17.87 13.01 -5.77
N ALA A 53 18.62 12.45 -6.72
CA ALA A 53 18.12 11.42 -7.63
C ALA A 53 17.69 10.16 -6.88
N LYS A 54 18.50 9.69 -5.92
CA LYS A 54 18.15 8.54 -5.07
C LYS A 54 16.97 8.83 -4.15
N GLN A 55 16.92 10.06 -3.62
CA GLN A 55 15.80 10.51 -2.80
C GLN A 55 14.49 10.45 -3.57
N LYS A 56 14.49 11.02 -4.77
CA LYS A 56 13.34 10.99 -5.66
C LYS A 56 12.91 9.56 -5.99
N GLN A 57 13.88 8.67 -6.27
CA GLN A 57 13.60 7.28 -6.60
C GLN A 57 12.88 6.53 -5.46
N TRP A 58 13.32 6.66 -4.20
CA TRP A 58 12.62 6.00 -3.10
C TRP A 58 11.28 6.66 -2.77
N ASP A 59 11.15 7.97 -2.96
CA ASP A 59 9.90 8.70 -2.71
C ASP A 59 8.82 8.28 -3.73
N GLU A 60 9.22 8.10 -4.99
CA GLU A 60 8.37 7.57 -6.05
C GLU A 60 7.94 6.12 -5.77
N ALA A 61 8.88 5.25 -5.37
CA ALA A 61 8.57 3.86 -5.04
C ALA A 61 7.60 3.76 -3.85
N ALA A 62 7.78 4.57 -2.80
CA ALA A 62 6.86 4.63 -1.67
C ALA A 62 5.46 5.11 -2.09
N ALA A 63 5.38 6.12 -2.95
CA ALA A 63 4.11 6.60 -3.49
C ALA A 63 3.40 5.53 -4.33
N GLU A 64 4.14 4.80 -5.17
CA GLU A 64 3.59 3.71 -5.99
C GLU A 64 3.02 2.58 -5.14
N ILE A 65 3.73 2.15 -4.08
CA ILE A 65 3.22 1.14 -3.14
C ILE A 65 1.91 1.59 -2.50
N ASN A 66 1.84 2.86 -2.06
CA ASN A 66 0.61 3.41 -1.48
C ASN A 66 -0.55 3.46 -2.48
N GLN A 67 -0.29 3.76 -3.75
CA GLN A 67 -1.31 3.72 -4.80
C GLN A 67 -1.82 2.31 -5.08
N ILE A 68 -0.91 1.32 -5.13
CA ILE A 68 -1.28 -0.09 -5.33
C ILE A 68 -2.13 -0.57 -4.15
N LEU A 69 -1.73 -0.25 -2.92
CA LEU A 69 -2.49 -0.57 -1.71
C LEU A 69 -3.91 -0.03 -1.73
N ASP A 70 -4.06 1.22 -2.11
CA ASP A 70 -5.35 1.88 -2.24
C ASP A 70 -6.21 1.24 -3.34
N ALA A 71 -5.62 0.89 -4.49
CA ALA A 71 -6.32 0.17 -5.55
C ALA A 71 -6.79 -1.22 -5.11
N ILE A 72 -5.96 -1.97 -4.37
CA ILE A 72 -6.32 -3.27 -3.80
C ILE A 72 -7.47 -3.09 -2.81
N GLY A 73 -7.38 -2.12 -1.90
CA GLY A 73 -8.42 -1.86 -0.90
C GLY A 73 -9.78 -1.54 -1.53
N ARG A 74 -9.81 -0.74 -2.60
CA ARG A 74 -11.04 -0.47 -3.37
C ARG A 74 -11.58 -1.74 -4.02
N ALA A 75 -10.73 -2.54 -4.65
CA ALA A 75 -11.15 -3.77 -5.30
C ALA A 75 -11.76 -4.79 -4.32
N VAL A 76 -11.19 -4.91 -3.12
CA VAL A 76 -11.71 -5.76 -2.03
C VAL A 76 -13.05 -5.22 -1.52
N GLY A 77 -13.15 -3.91 -1.26
CA GLY A 77 -14.39 -3.29 -0.81
C GLY A 77 -15.55 -3.50 -1.80
N ASN A 78 -15.31 -3.22 -3.08
CA ASN A 78 -16.31 -3.43 -4.13
C ASN A 78 -16.76 -4.90 -4.21
N ALA A 79 -15.82 -5.84 -4.11
CA ALA A 79 -16.15 -7.27 -4.12
C ALA A 79 -16.99 -7.70 -2.90
N HIS A 80 -16.79 -7.06 -1.73
CA HIS A 80 -17.61 -7.31 -0.54
C HIS A 80 -19.06 -6.86 -0.76
N ASP A 81 -19.24 -5.63 -1.24
CA ASP A 81 -20.55 -5.02 -1.45
C ASP A 81 -21.36 -5.81 -2.51
N ASP A 82 -20.72 -6.20 -3.62
CA ASP A 82 -21.32 -7.01 -4.67
C ASP A 82 -21.76 -8.38 -4.15
N PHE A 83 -20.93 -9.02 -3.31
CA PHE A 83 -21.24 -10.34 -2.76
C PHE A 83 -22.39 -10.27 -1.74
N GLN A 84 -22.37 -9.27 -0.86
CA GLN A 84 -23.41 -9.08 0.14
C GLN A 84 -24.76 -8.75 -0.51
N ALA A 85 -24.75 -7.94 -1.58
CA ALA A 85 -25.94 -7.67 -2.39
C ALA A 85 -26.44 -8.93 -3.10
N ALA A 86 -25.55 -9.74 -3.68
CA ALA A 86 -25.93 -10.99 -4.35
C ALA A 86 -26.52 -12.01 -3.36
N GLU A 87 -25.95 -12.14 -2.17
CA GLU A 87 -26.43 -13.06 -1.14
C GLU A 87 -27.76 -12.59 -0.54
N SER A 88 -27.93 -11.29 -0.30
CA SER A 88 -29.21 -10.73 0.12
C SER A 88 -30.31 -10.90 -0.95
N SER A 89 -29.97 -10.66 -2.21
CA SER A 89 -30.89 -10.86 -3.34
C SER A 89 -31.32 -12.32 -3.46
N ASN A 90 -30.36 -13.26 -3.43
CA ASN A 90 -30.69 -14.69 -3.44
C ASN A 90 -31.48 -15.12 -2.20
N ALA A 91 -31.14 -14.64 -1.01
CA ALA A 91 -31.92 -14.94 0.20
C ALA A 91 -33.37 -14.42 0.09
N SER A 92 -33.58 -13.26 -0.54
CA SER A 92 -34.91 -12.69 -0.75
C SER A 92 -35.75 -13.42 -1.83
N ILE A 93 -35.11 -14.11 -2.77
CA ILE A 93 -35.79 -14.92 -3.80
C ILE A 93 -36.28 -16.25 -3.22
N TRP A 94 -35.65 -16.75 -2.15
CA TRP A 94 -35.92 -18.06 -1.56
C TRP A 94 -36.61 -17.97 -0.19
N ALA A 95 -37.03 -16.76 0.22
CA ALA A 95 -37.86 -16.49 1.40
C ALA A 95 -39.31 -16.24 0.98
#